data_AF-A0AB38DHS6-F1
#
_entry.id   AF-A0AB38DHS6-F1
#
_cell.length_a   1.000
_cell.length_b   1.000
_cell.length_c   1.000
_cell.angle_alpha   90.00
_cell.angle_beta   90.00
_cell.angle_gamma   90.00
#
_symmetry.space_group_name_H-M   'P 1'
#
loop_
_entity.id
_entity.type
_entity.pdbx_description
1 polymer ?
#
loop_
_entity_poly.entity_id
_entity_poly.type
_entity_poly.pdbx_seq_one_letter_code
_entity_poly.pdbx_strand_id
1 'polypeptide(L)'
;MAGPKKTPARAAAKTRAASGRYLELIQEVDAPQPYQIADELVIDPPSKPMADKLNDAHYRMAVANAMTQAMLAQPDQFTMDNFTSVREMSEKAVEDYNDAFFNGRYHEVQEFFTGQSNEYWNAFVTDYKAHMWPKEPDAEGVCPTCGHDPRTEAAPLGPASLS
;
A
#
# COMPACT_ATOMS: atom_id res chain seq x y z
N MET A 1 -25.32 -14.78 -28.79
CA MET A 1 -25.06 -13.36 -28.46
C MET A 1 -24.75 -13.27 -26.97
N ALA A 2 -23.48 -13.46 -26.60
CA ALA A 2 -23.04 -13.37 -25.20
C ALA A 2 -22.76 -11.89 -24.89
N GLY A 3 -23.51 -11.32 -23.95
CA GLY A 3 -23.29 -9.95 -23.49
C GLY A 3 -21.93 -9.78 -22.80
N PRO A 4 -21.45 -8.54 -22.63
CA PRO A 4 -20.14 -8.28 -22.06
C PRO A 4 -20.11 -8.76 -20.61
N LYS A 5 -19.23 -9.72 -20.32
CA LYS A 5 -18.97 -10.20 -18.96
C LYS A 5 -18.49 -9.00 -18.14
N LYS A 6 -19.26 -8.62 -17.12
CA LYS A 6 -18.84 -7.62 -16.12
C LYS A 6 -17.55 -8.11 -15.48
N THR A 7 -16.44 -7.45 -15.77
CA THR A 7 -15.17 -7.66 -15.08
C THR A 7 -15.41 -7.41 -13.59
N PRO A 8 -15.08 -8.34 -12.68
CA PRO A 8 -15.28 -8.09 -11.26
C PRO A 8 -14.33 -6.97 -10.83
N ALA A 9 -14.89 -5.86 -10.34
CA ALA A 9 -14.19 -4.73 -9.72
C ALA A 9 -13.31 -5.11 -8.51
N ARG A 10 -13.22 -6.40 -8.18
CA ARG A 10 -12.52 -6.97 -7.02
C ARG A 10 -11.02 -7.17 -7.23
N ALA A 11 -10.54 -7.13 -8.47
CA ALA A 11 -9.11 -7.26 -8.77
C ALA A 11 -8.26 -6.04 -8.33
N ALA A 12 -8.89 -4.93 -7.94
CA ALA A 12 -8.20 -3.71 -7.51
C ALA A 12 -7.80 -3.70 -6.01
N ALA A 13 -8.08 -4.77 -5.26
CA ALA A 13 -7.78 -4.84 -3.83
C ALA A 13 -6.32 -5.21 -3.51
N LYS A 14 -5.50 -5.58 -4.51
CA LYS A 14 -4.15 -6.13 -4.32
C LYS A 14 -3.06 -5.13 -3.96
N THR A 15 -3.37 -3.86 -3.77
CA THR A 15 -2.34 -2.82 -3.62
C THR A 15 -2.66 -1.71 -2.63
N ARG A 16 -3.82 -1.73 -1.94
CA ARG A 16 -4.12 -0.70 -0.94
C ARG A 16 -3.46 -1.08 0.38
N ALA A 17 -2.66 -0.17 0.94
CA ALA A 17 -2.18 -0.33 2.31
C ALA A 17 -3.38 -0.50 3.27
N ALA A 18 -3.16 -1.20 4.38
CA ALA A 18 -4.14 -1.33 5.44
C ALA A 18 -4.75 0.03 5.80
N SER A 19 -6.07 0.10 5.98
CA SER A 19 -6.73 1.37 6.33
C SER A 19 -6.16 1.94 7.63
N GLY A 20 -5.98 3.26 7.72
CA GLY A 20 -5.40 3.89 8.92
C GLY A 20 -6.18 3.57 10.20
N ARG A 21 -7.51 3.46 10.12
CA ARG A 21 -8.36 3.04 11.25
C ARG A 21 -8.07 1.61 11.71
N TYR A 22 -7.78 0.69 10.79
CA TYR A 22 -7.44 -0.68 11.14
C TYR A 22 -6.10 -0.77 11.86
N LEU A 23 -5.13 0.08 11.49
CA LEU A 23 -3.84 0.13 12.18
C LEU A 23 -3.94 0.75 13.58
N GLU A 24 -4.79 1.78 13.80
CA GLU A 24 -5.10 2.25 15.16
C GLU A 24 -5.63 1.10 16.03
N LEU A 25 -6.59 0.33 15.51
CA LEU A 25 -7.19 -0.77 16.25
C LEU A 25 -6.17 -1.87 16.60
N ILE A 26 -5.24 -2.16 15.69
CA ILE A 26 -4.16 -3.12 15.99
C ILE A 26 -3.22 -2.57 17.05
N GLN A 27 -2.85 -1.30 17.00
CA GLN A 27 -2.02 -0.70 18.05
C GLN A 27 -2.70 -0.72 19.44
N GLU A 28 -4.02 -0.60 19.49
CA GLU A 28 -4.78 -0.66 20.75
C GLU A 28 -4.88 -2.09 21.33
N VAL A 29 -4.91 -3.12 20.47
CA VAL A 29 -5.22 -4.50 20.87
C VAL A 29 -3.98 -5.40 20.91
N ASP A 30 -3.09 -5.26 19.94
CA ASP A 30 -1.90 -6.10 19.75
C ASP A 30 -0.85 -5.33 18.92
N ALA A 31 -0.27 -4.29 19.51
CA ALA A 31 0.77 -3.51 18.86
C ALA A 31 1.98 -4.42 18.57
N PRO A 32 2.44 -4.52 17.30
CA PRO A 32 3.65 -5.28 17.01
C PRO A 32 4.84 -4.67 17.76
N GLN A 33 5.85 -5.48 18.06
CA GLN A 33 7.08 -4.96 18.65
C GLN A 33 7.85 -4.13 17.61
N PRO A 34 8.54 -3.05 18.01
CA PRO A 34 9.42 -2.31 17.11
C PRO A 34 10.39 -3.22 16.37
N TYR A 35 10.62 -2.94 15.09
CA TYR A 35 11.51 -3.74 14.25
C TYR A 35 12.94 -3.21 14.36
N GLN A 36 13.82 -3.99 14.98
CA GLN A 36 15.23 -3.64 15.18
C GLN A 36 16.09 -4.16 14.02
N ILE A 37 16.73 -3.25 13.29
CA ILE A 37 17.67 -3.56 12.20
C ILE A 37 19.11 -3.62 12.73
N ALA A 38 19.46 -2.68 13.61
CA ALA A 38 20.75 -2.59 14.29
C ALA A 38 20.57 -1.93 15.67
N ASP A 39 21.64 -1.85 16.47
CA ASP A 39 21.61 -1.33 17.84
C ASP A 39 20.95 0.06 17.97
N GLU A 40 21.11 0.93 16.95
CA GLU A 40 20.53 2.29 16.92
C GLU A 40 19.49 2.50 15.80
N LEU A 41 19.23 1.50 14.97
CA LEU A 41 18.27 1.59 13.86
C LEU A 41 17.05 0.74 14.16
N VAL A 42 16.00 1.39 14.65
CA VAL A 42 14.72 0.79 15.04
C VAL A 42 13.58 1.48 14.30
N ILE A 43 12.63 0.70 13.80
CA ILE A 43 11.42 1.19 13.16
C ILE A 43 10.22 0.90 14.06
N ASP A 44 9.48 1.94 14.43
CA ASP A 44 8.28 1.82 15.26
C ASP A 44 7.09 1.19 14.49
N PRO A 45 6.16 0.54 15.21
CA PRO A 45 4.94 -0.05 14.65
C PRO A 45 4.14 0.88 13.73
N PRO A 46 3.50 0.36 12.67
CA PRO A 46 2.74 1.20 11.76
C PRO A 46 1.59 1.92 12.45
N SER A 47 1.54 3.24 12.29
CA SER A 47 0.53 4.11 12.88
C SER A 47 -0.45 4.64 11.84
N LYS A 48 -1.57 5.21 12.27
CA LYS A 48 -2.49 5.86 11.32
C LYS A 48 -1.86 7.00 10.53
N PRO A 49 -1.13 7.96 11.14
CA PRO A 49 -0.45 8.99 10.37
C PRO A 49 0.48 8.43 9.29
N MET A 50 1.16 7.32 9.59
CA MET A 50 2.00 6.60 8.62
C MET A 50 1.16 5.97 7.49
N ALA A 51 0.05 5.32 7.83
CA ALA A 51 -0.88 4.72 6.87
C ALA A 51 -1.51 5.75 5.93
N ASP A 52 -1.89 6.91 6.47
CA ASP A 52 -2.49 8.00 5.70
C ASP A 52 -1.46 8.57 4.71
N LYS A 53 -0.21 8.77 5.14
CA LYS A 53 0.89 9.17 4.25
C LYS A 53 1.17 8.14 3.17
N LEU A 54 1.19 6.85 3.52
CA LEU A 54 1.38 5.76 2.54
C LEU A 54 0.28 5.73 1.50
N ASN A 55 -0.98 5.85 1.93
CA ASN A 55 -2.12 5.87 1.02
C ASN A 55 -2.12 7.11 0.11
N ASP A 56 -1.77 8.27 0.65
CA ASP A 56 -1.63 9.51 -0.12
C ASP A 56 -0.49 9.41 -1.16
N ALA A 57 0.69 8.93 -0.75
CA ALA A 57 1.82 8.72 -1.66
C ALA A 57 1.47 7.70 -2.76
N HIS A 58 0.82 6.59 -2.40
CA HIS A 58 0.32 5.61 -3.37
C HIS A 58 -0.68 6.23 -4.36
N TYR A 59 -1.61 7.05 -3.87
CA TYR A 59 -2.55 7.76 -4.74
C TYR A 59 -1.82 8.67 -5.73
N ARG A 60 -0.83 9.44 -5.27
CA ARG A 60 0.00 10.30 -6.13
C ARG A 60 0.80 9.50 -7.15
N MET A 61 1.35 8.35 -6.79
CA MET A 61 2.00 7.42 -7.75
C MET A 61 1.01 6.94 -8.82
N ALA A 62 -0.20 6.55 -8.43
CA ALA A 62 -1.23 6.09 -9.36
C ALA A 62 -1.68 7.20 -10.33
N VAL A 63 -1.82 8.44 -9.84
CA VAL A 63 -2.13 9.61 -10.67
C VAL A 63 -0.98 9.89 -11.64
N ALA A 64 0.27 9.92 -11.18
CA ALA A 64 1.42 10.16 -12.05
C ALA A 64 1.55 9.09 -13.15
N ASN A 65 1.31 7.82 -12.81
CA ASN A 65 1.28 6.74 -13.79
C ASN A 65 0.14 6.92 -14.81
N ALA A 66 -1.07 7.26 -14.36
CA ALA A 66 -2.20 7.52 -15.25
C ALA A 66 -1.94 8.71 -16.20
N MET A 67 -1.32 9.78 -15.69
CA MET A 67 -0.89 10.93 -16.51
C MET A 67 0.15 10.51 -17.55
N THR A 68 1.14 9.71 -17.16
CA THR A 68 2.16 9.18 -18.07
C THR A 68 1.54 8.35 -19.19
N GLN A 69 0.60 7.46 -18.87
CA GLN A 69 -0.13 6.67 -19.87
C GLN A 69 -0.97 7.53 -20.80
N ALA A 70 -1.64 8.57 -20.28
CA ALA A 70 -2.40 9.51 -21.10
C ALA A 70 -1.51 10.29 -22.08
N MET A 71 -0.31 10.68 -21.65
CA MET A 71 0.68 11.35 -22.50
C MET A 71 1.19 10.43 -23.60
N LEU A 72 1.47 9.16 -23.29
CA LEU A 72 1.89 8.16 -24.30
C LEU A 72 0.80 7.87 -25.33
N ALA A 73 -0.48 7.96 -24.93
CA ALA A 73 -1.62 7.77 -25.82
C ALA A 73 -1.91 8.99 -26.73
N GLN A 74 -1.39 10.18 -26.38
CA GLN A 74 -1.58 11.44 -27.12
C GLN A 74 -0.22 12.11 -27.39
N PRO A 75 0.64 11.51 -28.22
CA PRO A 75 2.00 12.01 -28.46
C PRO A 75 2.03 13.44 -29.02
N ASP A 76 0.98 13.86 -29.73
CA ASP A 76 0.87 15.21 -30.29
C ASP A 76 0.69 16.31 -29.23
N GLN A 77 0.28 15.95 -28.01
CA GLN A 77 0.15 16.86 -26.86
C GLN A 77 1.36 16.77 -25.91
N PHE A 78 2.39 16.00 -26.27
CA PHE A 78 3.58 15.84 -25.47
C PHE A 78 4.40 17.13 -25.44
N THR A 79 4.76 17.57 -24.23
CA THR A 79 5.78 18.60 -24.01
C THR A 79 6.79 18.11 -22.98
N MET A 80 8.05 18.49 -23.13
CA MET A 80 9.11 18.11 -22.19
C MET A 80 8.83 18.66 -20.78
N ASP A 81 8.19 19.83 -20.68
CA ASP A 81 7.83 20.44 -19.39
C ASP A 81 6.75 19.62 -18.66
N ASN A 82 5.69 19.21 -19.37
CA ASN A 82 4.65 18.36 -18.78
C ASN A 82 5.22 17.00 -18.36
N PHE A 83 6.12 16.42 -19.16
CA PHE A 83 6.75 15.14 -18.85
C PHE A 83 7.65 15.25 -17.62
N THR A 84 8.46 16.31 -17.55
CA THR A 84 9.32 16.59 -16.40
C THR A 84 8.50 16.75 -15.13
N SER A 85 7.39 17.50 -15.18
CA SER A 85 6.48 17.68 -14.05
C SER A 85 5.86 16.38 -13.55
N VAL A 86 5.37 15.52 -14.46
CA VAL A 86 4.80 14.21 -14.10
C VAL A 86 5.88 13.27 -13.54
N ARG A 87 7.09 13.31 -14.10
CA ARG A 87 8.24 12.55 -13.59
C ARG A 87 8.60 12.98 -12.17
N GLU A 88 8.72 14.28 -11.91
CA GLU A 88 9.03 14.81 -10.57
C GLU A 88 7.94 14.47 -9.55
N MET A 89 6.66 14.52 -9.97
CA MET A 89 5.55 14.06 -9.14
C MET A 89 5.68 12.57 -8.79
N SER A 90 6.03 11.73 -9.77
CA SER A 90 6.25 10.30 -9.56
C SER A 90 7.42 10.04 -8.63
N GLU A 91 8.57 10.69 -8.85
CA GLU A 91 9.78 10.53 -8.03
C GLU A 91 9.52 10.93 -6.59
N LYS A 92 8.88 12.09 -6.38
CA LYS A 92 8.51 12.54 -5.03
C LYS A 92 7.51 11.60 -4.36
N ALA A 93 6.55 11.06 -5.10
CA ALA A 93 5.58 10.13 -4.53
C ALA A 93 6.23 8.80 -4.12
N VAL A 94 7.24 8.32 -4.85
CA VAL A 94 8.03 7.14 -4.47
C VAL A 94 8.86 7.41 -3.21
N GLU A 95 9.50 8.57 -3.13
CA GLU A 95 10.25 8.98 -1.94
C GLU A 95 9.35 9.07 -0.70
N ASP A 96 8.25 9.81 -0.79
CA ASP A 96 7.28 9.96 0.29
C ASP A 96 6.66 8.60 0.69
N TYR A 97 6.46 7.68 -0.28
CA TYR A 97 6.01 6.32 -0.02
C TYR A 97 7.04 5.54 0.78
N ASN A 98 8.30 5.53 0.35
CA ASN A 98 9.37 4.78 1.01
C ASN A 98 9.64 5.32 2.42
N ASP A 99 9.67 6.65 2.57
CA ASP A 99 9.80 7.30 3.86
C ASP A 99 8.67 6.90 4.81
N ALA A 100 7.42 7.00 4.35
CA ALA A 100 6.28 6.56 5.13
C ALA A 100 6.30 5.05 5.40
N PHE A 101 6.77 4.22 4.47
CA PHE A 101 6.84 2.76 4.62
C PHE A 101 7.79 2.32 5.75
N PHE A 102 8.86 3.08 5.99
CA PHE A 102 9.81 2.88 7.10
C PHE A 102 9.61 3.90 8.23
N ASN A 103 8.43 4.51 8.31
CA ASN A 103 8.04 5.45 9.37
C ASN A 103 9.05 6.60 9.57
N GLY A 104 9.56 7.18 8.48
CA GLY A 104 10.51 8.30 8.49
C GLY A 104 11.99 7.88 8.53
N ARG A 105 12.28 6.58 8.50
CA ARG A 105 13.66 6.03 8.62
C ARG A 105 14.25 5.55 7.30
N TYR A 106 13.66 5.91 6.16
CA TYR A 106 14.05 5.32 4.89
C TYR A 106 15.51 5.59 4.53
N HIS A 107 16.01 6.79 4.80
CA HIS A 107 17.39 7.15 4.49
C HIS A 107 18.39 6.36 5.34
N GLU A 108 18.16 6.22 6.65
CA GLU A 108 19.04 5.43 7.53
C GLU A 108 19.01 3.94 7.16
N VAL A 109 17.85 3.42 6.79
CA VAL A 109 17.70 2.04 6.28
C VAL A 109 18.45 1.86 4.97
N GLN A 110 18.33 2.80 4.03
CA GLN A 110 19.06 2.74 2.76
C GLN A 110 20.58 2.81 2.98
N GLU A 111 21.04 3.67 3.89
CA GLU A 111 22.45 3.78 4.25
C GLU A 111 22.98 2.47 4.84
N PHE A 112 22.24 1.85 5.77
CA PHE A 112 22.62 0.56 6.35
C PHE A 112 22.78 -0.56 5.30
N PHE A 113 21.92 -0.59 4.29
CA PHE A 113 21.99 -1.56 3.21
C PHE A 113 22.91 -1.14 2.04
N THR A 114 23.63 -0.01 2.17
CA THR A 114 24.55 0.42 1.12
C THR A 114 25.68 -0.59 0.94
N GLY A 115 25.89 -1.03 -0.31
CA GLY A 115 26.89 -2.07 -0.64
C GLY A 115 26.43 -3.51 -0.37
N GLN A 116 25.22 -3.73 0.16
CA GLN A 116 24.62 -5.06 0.27
C GLN A 116 24.01 -5.51 -1.05
N SER A 117 23.84 -6.82 -1.23
CA SER A 117 23.17 -7.36 -2.39
C SER A 117 21.66 -7.10 -2.34
N ASN A 118 21.01 -7.03 -3.51
CA ASN A 118 19.55 -6.92 -3.60
C ASN A 118 18.82 -8.09 -2.93
N GLU A 119 19.45 -9.26 -2.80
CA GLU A 119 18.87 -10.40 -2.10
C GLU A 119 18.69 -10.11 -0.61
N TYR A 120 19.68 -9.50 0.04
CA TYR A 120 19.56 -9.09 1.44
C TYR A 120 18.51 -8.01 1.63
N TRP A 121 18.44 -7.03 0.73
CA TRP A 121 17.38 -6.03 0.74
C TRP A 121 15.99 -6.66 0.64
N ASN A 122 15.78 -7.56 -0.32
CA ASN A 122 14.49 -8.21 -0.53
C ASN A 122 14.09 -9.10 0.65
N ALA A 123 15.05 -9.82 1.25
CA ALA A 123 14.82 -10.63 2.44
C ALA A 123 14.40 -9.75 3.62
N PHE A 124 15.12 -8.65 3.87
CA PHE A 124 14.77 -7.67 4.89
C PHE A 124 13.38 -7.08 4.69
N VAL A 125 13.06 -6.57 3.50
CA VAL A 125 11.74 -5.96 3.24
C VAL A 125 10.61 -6.99 3.44
N THR A 126 10.84 -8.25 3.07
CA THR A 126 9.87 -9.33 3.25
C THR A 126 9.62 -9.61 4.73
N ASP A 127 10.69 -9.74 5.52
CA ASP A 127 10.63 -10.00 6.96
C ASP A 127 10.00 -8.82 7.72
N TYR A 128 10.46 -7.59 7.43
CA TYR A 128 9.88 -6.36 7.95
C TYR A 128 8.38 -6.27 7.68
N LYS A 129 7.92 -6.57 6.46
CA LYS A 129 6.49 -6.60 6.13
C LYS A 129 5.74 -7.63 6.96
N ALA A 130 6.27 -8.84 7.07
CA ALA A 130 5.62 -9.92 7.80
C ALA A 130 5.51 -9.65 9.30
N HIS A 131 6.48 -8.94 9.88
CA HIS A 131 6.50 -8.60 11.31
C HIS A 131 5.62 -7.39 11.64
N MET A 132 5.66 -6.35 10.81
CA MET A 132 5.06 -5.05 11.14
C MET A 132 3.65 -4.87 10.59
N TRP A 133 3.34 -5.49 9.45
CA TRP A 133 2.10 -5.23 8.74
C TRP A 133 1.06 -6.33 8.96
N PRO A 134 -0.22 -5.96 9.06
CA PRO A 134 -1.28 -6.94 9.17
C PRO A 134 -1.29 -7.83 7.92
N LYS A 135 -1.49 -9.13 8.12
CA LYS A 135 -1.60 -10.08 7.01
C LYS A 135 -2.77 -9.69 6.11
N GLU A 136 -2.50 -9.61 4.82
CA GLU A 136 -3.54 -9.39 3.82
C GLU A 136 -4.52 -10.57 3.79
N PRO A 137 -5.81 -10.33 3.49
CA PRO A 137 -6.76 -11.40 3.22
C PRO A 137 -6.28 -12.29 2.07
N ASP A 138 -6.66 -13.57 2.10
CA ASP A 138 -6.34 -14.50 1.00
C ASP A 138 -7.06 -14.11 -0.31
N ALA A 139 -6.82 -14.88 -1.38
CA ALA A 139 -7.41 -14.61 -2.70
C ALA A 139 -8.96 -14.63 -2.68
N GLU A 140 -9.53 -15.35 -1.72
CA GLU A 140 -10.95 -15.50 -1.47
C GLU A 140 -11.53 -14.36 -0.60
N GLY A 141 -10.65 -13.56 0.03
CA GLY A 141 -10.98 -12.44 0.90
C GLY A 141 -11.13 -12.82 2.38
N VAL A 142 -10.69 -14.01 2.78
CA VAL A 142 -10.74 -14.49 4.16
C VAL A 142 -9.57 -13.88 4.94
N CYS A 143 -9.86 -13.33 6.12
CA CYS A 143 -8.83 -12.80 7.00
C CYS A 143 -8.02 -13.95 7.62
N PRO A 144 -6.70 -14.04 7.40
CA PRO A 144 -5.88 -15.13 7.93
C PRO A 144 -5.65 -15.04 9.44
N THR A 145 -5.97 -13.92 10.08
CA THR A 145 -5.79 -13.71 11.52
C THR A 145 -7.02 -14.17 12.31
N CYS A 146 -8.23 -13.87 11.86
CA CYS A 146 -9.47 -14.18 12.60
C CYS A 146 -10.41 -15.16 11.87
N GLY A 147 -10.09 -15.56 10.65
CA GLY A 147 -10.92 -16.47 9.85
C GLY A 147 -12.21 -15.85 9.32
N HIS A 148 -12.40 -14.53 9.45
CA HIS A 148 -13.59 -13.86 8.94
C HIS A 148 -13.67 -13.99 7.41
N ASP A 149 -14.76 -14.58 6.92
CA ASP A 149 -15.10 -14.68 5.51
C ASP A 149 -16.26 -13.71 5.18
N PRO A 150 -16.01 -12.65 4.39
CA PRO A 150 -17.06 -11.68 4.05
C PRO A 150 -18.20 -12.28 3.21
N ARG A 151 -18.05 -13.51 2.69
CA ARG A 151 -19.07 -14.22 1.90
C ARG A 151 -20.08 -14.96 2.79
N THR A 152 -19.71 -15.31 4.02
CA THR A 152 -20.60 -16.04 4.94
C THR A 152 -21.57 -15.13 5.68
N GLU A 153 -21.31 -13.82 5.73
CA GLU A 153 -22.17 -12.81 6.37
C GLU A 153 -23.02 -12.00 5.39
N ALA A 154 -23.04 -12.35 4.10
CA ALA A 154 -24.03 -11.83 3.17
C ALA A 154 -25.42 -12.41 3.50
N ALA A 155 -25.98 -12.01 4.65
CA ALA A 155 -27.41 -12.06 4.86
C ALA A 155 -28.03 -11.34 3.65
N PRO A 156 -28.99 -11.95 2.94
CA PRO A 156 -29.66 -11.25 1.87
C PRO A 156 -30.21 -9.95 2.47
N LEU A 157 -29.89 -8.82 1.86
CA LEU A 157 -30.55 -7.55 2.16
C LEU A 157 -32.04 -7.81 1.97
N GLY A 158 -32.73 -8.16 3.05
CA GLY A 158 -34.17 -8.33 3.07
C GLY A 158 -34.77 -7.01 2.60
N PRO A 159 -35.89 -7.04 1.87
CA PRO A 159 -36.49 -5.82 1.35
C PRO A 159 -36.68 -4.84 2.50
N ALA A 160 -36.08 -3.65 2.36
CA ALA A 160 -36.27 -2.56 3.30
C ALA A 160 -37.77 -2.33 3.44
N SER A 161 -38.30 -2.71 4.61
CA SER A 161 -39.71 -2.52 4.92
C SER A 161 -39.91 -1.02 5.11
N LEU A 162 -40.45 -0.38 4.08
CA LEU A 162 -40.99 0.98 4.19
C LEU A 162 -42.20 0.90 5.14
N SER A 163 -42.00 1.38 6.38
CA SER A 163 -43.10 1.81 7.25
C SER A 163 -43.37 3.28 7.04
#